data_AF-A0A916ZNB9-F1
#
_entry.id   AF-A0A916ZNB9-F1
#
_cell.length_a   1.000
_cell.length_b   1.000
_cell.length_c   1.000
_cell.angle_alpha   90.00
_cell.angle_beta   90.00
_cell.angle_gamma   90.00
#
_symmetry.space_group_name_H-M   'P 1'
#
loop_
_entity.id
_entity.type
_entity.pdbx_description
1 polymer ?
#
loop_
_entity_poly.entity_id
_entity_poly.type
_entity_poly.pdbx_seq_one_letter_code
_entity_poly.pdbx_strand_id
1 'polypeptide(L)'
;MIVRSLIAAVLLGTAGCSLAAERMVSAPAPAADTSLKAGPVQTAVFAGGCFWGLEGVFERIKGVQSVRSGYAGGDRRTASYAIVGSGMTGHAEAIEVRYDPARVSYGTLLRILFSVAHDPTQLNRQGPDSGTQYRSAIFPQTPEQARLAKAYVAQLTTAKTWPGKIVTTLEPGKSFYAAETYHQNYLRAHPNEPYIAINDVPKVEGLKARFPQLWSDKPAV
;
A
#
# COMPACT_ATOMS: atom_id res chain seq x y z
N MET A 1 42.80 42.00 -37.05
CA MET A 1 42.91 41.09 -35.89
C MET A 1 41.63 41.20 -35.08
N ILE A 2 40.94 40.07 -34.84
CA ILE A 2 40.40 39.66 -33.51
C ILE A 2 39.18 40.49 -33.01
N VAL A 3 37.98 40.00 -32.69
CA VAL A 3 37.35 38.67 -32.53
C VAL A 3 35.83 38.84 -32.77
N ARG A 4 35.19 37.88 -33.45
CA ARG A 4 33.73 37.68 -33.42
C ARG A 4 33.38 36.90 -32.15
N SER A 5 32.73 37.54 -31.18
CA SER A 5 32.22 36.86 -29.99
C SER A 5 30.90 36.16 -30.30
N LEU A 6 30.97 34.84 -30.48
CA LEU A 6 29.82 33.93 -30.48
C LEU A 6 29.32 33.78 -29.04
N ILE A 7 28.13 34.31 -28.76
CA ILE A 7 27.41 33.99 -27.52
C ILE A 7 26.76 32.62 -27.72
N ALA A 8 27.36 31.59 -27.12
CA ALA A 8 26.76 30.27 -27.02
C ALA A 8 25.65 30.31 -25.97
N ALA A 9 24.40 30.14 -26.41
CA ALA A 9 23.27 29.93 -25.52
C ALA A 9 23.39 28.53 -24.89
N VAL A 10 23.84 28.47 -23.64
CA VAL A 10 23.77 27.24 -22.85
C VAL A 10 22.32 27.06 -22.41
N LEU A 11 21.58 26.24 -23.15
CA LEU A 11 20.32 25.68 -22.69
C LEU A 11 20.64 24.70 -21.56
N LEU A 12 20.61 25.17 -20.31
CA LEU A 12 20.52 24.28 -19.14
C LEU A 12 19.19 23.54 -19.25
N GLY A 13 19.22 22.36 -19.86
CA GLY A 13 18.15 21.38 -19.73
C GLY A 13 18.08 20.96 -18.28
N THR A 14 17.16 21.56 -17.51
CA THR A 14 16.74 21.00 -16.24
C THR A 14 16.03 19.69 -16.58
N ALA A 15 16.78 18.59 -16.56
CA ALA A 15 16.22 17.27 -16.37
C ALA A 15 15.52 17.32 -15.00
N GLY A 16 14.24 17.67 -15.01
CA GLY A 16 13.40 17.57 -13.83
C GLY A 16 13.50 16.12 -13.38
N CYS A 17 14.10 15.88 -12.22
CA CYS A 17 13.82 14.68 -11.46
C CYS A 17 12.29 14.67 -11.31
N SER A 18 11.62 13.88 -12.14
CA SER A 18 10.22 13.58 -11.91
C SER A 18 10.18 12.88 -10.57
N LEU A 19 9.77 13.62 -9.54
CA LEU A 19 9.16 13.08 -8.34
C LEU A 19 7.85 12.43 -8.79
N ALA A 20 7.96 11.33 -9.54
CA ALA A 20 6.81 10.64 -10.08
C ALA A 20 6.14 9.96 -8.90
N ALA A 21 4.94 10.43 -8.56
CA ALA A 21 4.02 9.72 -7.70
C ALA A 21 3.94 8.26 -8.16
N GLU A 22 3.78 7.37 -7.19
CA GLU A 22 3.81 5.93 -7.40
C GLU A 22 2.86 5.50 -8.52
N ARG A 23 3.30 4.54 -9.36
CA ARG A 23 2.51 4.08 -10.50
C ARG A 23 1.23 3.43 -9.99
N MET A 24 0.09 3.87 -10.49
CA MET A 24 -1.20 3.23 -10.24
C MET A 24 -1.68 2.50 -11.49
N VAL A 25 -2.39 1.39 -11.28
CA VAL A 25 -2.98 0.58 -12.34
C VAL A 25 -4.46 0.32 -12.04
N SER A 26 -5.23 -0.01 -13.06
CA SER A 26 -6.61 -0.48 -12.87
C SER A 26 -6.60 -2.00 -12.90
N ALA A 27 -6.36 -2.64 -11.75
CA ALA A 27 -6.33 -4.09 -11.68
C ALA A 27 -7.71 -4.69 -12.02
N PRO A 28 -7.77 -5.82 -12.75
CA PRO A 28 -9.02 -6.50 -13.06
C PRO A 28 -9.72 -6.96 -11.77
N ALA A 29 -11.05 -7.11 -11.83
CA ALA A 29 -11.78 -7.72 -10.73
C ALA A 29 -11.26 -9.16 -10.46
N PRO A 30 -11.13 -9.59 -9.20
CA PRO A 30 -10.73 -10.97 -8.89
C PRO A 30 -11.67 -11.99 -9.51
N ALA A 31 -11.12 -12.99 -10.19
CA ALA A 31 -11.88 -14.10 -10.77
C ALA A 31 -12.41 -15.06 -9.69
N ALA A 32 -11.73 -15.10 -8.54
CA ALA A 32 -12.17 -15.81 -7.35
C ALA A 32 -12.26 -14.82 -6.19
N ASP A 33 -13.38 -14.84 -5.47
CA ASP A 33 -13.62 -13.95 -4.33
C ASP A 33 -14.63 -14.58 -3.35
N THR A 34 -14.67 -14.06 -2.13
CA THR A 34 -15.75 -14.27 -1.18
C THR A 34 -17.03 -13.58 -1.66
N SER A 35 -18.18 -14.24 -1.51
CA SER A 35 -19.48 -13.60 -1.74
C SER A 35 -19.78 -12.57 -0.65
N LEU A 36 -20.34 -11.41 -1.02
CA LEU A 36 -20.83 -10.43 -0.05
C LEU A 36 -21.99 -11.03 0.75
N LYS A 37 -21.75 -11.28 2.04
CA LYS A 37 -22.72 -11.90 2.95
C LYS A 37 -22.56 -11.32 4.34
N ALA A 38 -23.70 -11.16 5.03
CA ALA A 38 -23.71 -10.82 6.44
C ALA A 38 -22.96 -11.87 7.25
N GLY A 39 -22.17 -11.41 8.21
CA GLY A 39 -21.32 -12.25 9.03
C GLY A 39 -20.53 -11.42 10.04
N PRO A 40 -19.70 -12.07 10.88
CA PRO A 40 -18.82 -11.35 11.78
C PRO A 40 -17.83 -10.49 10.99
N VAL A 41 -17.38 -9.41 11.62
CA VAL A 41 -16.30 -8.56 11.12
C VAL A 41 -15.07 -9.41 10.83
N GLN A 42 -14.50 -9.23 9.65
CA GLN A 42 -13.30 -9.95 9.24
C GLN A 42 -12.08 -9.04 9.31
N THR A 43 -10.89 -9.66 9.39
CA THR A 43 -9.61 -8.96 9.43
C THR A 43 -8.77 -9.34 8.21
N ALA A 44 -8.10 -8.36 7.62
CA ALA A 44 -7.07 -8.54 6.61
C ALA A 44 -5.80 -7.80 7.03
N VAL A 45 -4.62 -8.36 6.73
CA VAL A 45 -3.34 -7.73 7.08
C VAL A 45 -2.45 -7.64 5.84
N PHE A 46 -2.06 -6.42 5.49
CA PHE A 46 -1.32 -6.10 4.26
C PHE A 46 -0.11 -5.22 4.55
N ALA A 47 0.95 -5.37 3.76
CA ALA A 47 2.13 -4.51 3.73
C ALA A 47 2.47 -4.15 2.28
N GLY A 48 2.99 -2.94 2.07
CA GLY A 48 3.25 -2.42 0.73
C GLY A 48 4.10 -1.16 0.66
N GLY A 49 4.83 -0.81 1.72
CA GLY A 49 5.55 0.45 1.84
C GLY A 49 5.30 1.10 3.20
N CYS A 50 5.46 2.42 3.28
CA CYS A 50 5.07 3.18 4.46
C CYS A 50 3.58 2.93 4.78
N PHE A 51 3.29 2.55 6.02
CA PHE A 51 1.92 2.21 6.43
C PHE A 51 0.97 3.41 6.45
N TRP A 52 1.44 4.66 6.41
CA TRP A 52 0.60 5.87 6.50
C TRP A 52 -0.27 6.04 5.25
N GLY A 53 0.32 5.85 4.07
CA GLY A 53 -0.42 5.82 2.81
C GLY A 53 -1.37 4.64 2.71
N LEU A 54 -0.94 3.45 3.16
CA LEU A 54 -1.79 2.27 3.18
C LEU A 54 -3.00 2.48 4.10
N GLU A 55 -2.78 2.98 5.32
CA GLU A 55 -3.84 3.29 6.28
C GLU A 55 -4.83 4.30 5.69
N GLY A 56 -4.33 5.44 5.17
CA GLY A 56 -5.17 6.47 4.59
C GLY A 56 -6.00 6.01 3.39
N VAL A 57 -5.49 5.09 2.56
CA VAL A 57 -6.27 4.46 1.48
C VAL A 57 -7.38 3.60 2.07
N PHE A 58 -7.05 2.69 2.97
CA PHE A 58 -8.00 1.69 3.46
C PHE A 58 -9.06 2.28 4.39
N GLU A 59 -8.75 3.36 5.12
CA GLU A 59 -9.72 4.13 5.90
C GLU A 59 -10.87 4.66 5.04
N ARG A 60 -10.62 4.90 3.75
CA ARG A 60 -11.59 5.54 2.84
C ARG A 60 -12.44 4.55 2.06
N ILE A 61 -12.48 3.27 2.46
CA ILE A 61 -13.25 2.22 1.77
C ILE A 61 -14.57 1.97 2.48
N LYS A 62 -15.70 2.06 1.76
CA LYS A 62 -17.02 1.64 2.25
C LYS A 62 -16.97 0.19 2.70
N GLY A 63 -17.40 -0.05 3.94
CA GLY A 63 -17.40 -1.39 4.54
C GLY A 63 -16.17 -1.69 5.39
N VAL A 64 -15.09 -0.90 5.28
CA VAL A 64 -14.02 -0.92 6.29
C VAL A 64 -14.52 -0.20 7.54
N GLN A 65 -14.27 -0.82 8.70
CA GLN A 65 -14.72 -0.35 10.01
C GLN A 65 -13.59 0.29 10.82
N SER A 66 -12.39 -0.28 10.74
CA SER A 66 -11.18 0.27 11.36
C SER A 66 -9.95 -0.12 10.58
N VAL A 67 -8.92 0.73 10.61
CA VAL A 67 -7.58 0.41 10.10
C VAL A 67 -6.56 0.79 11.17
N ARG A 68 -5.56 -0.07 11.38
CA ARG A 68 -4.47 0.19 12.34
C ARG A 68 -3.14 -0.01 11.65
N SER A 69 -2.28 0.99 11.73
CA SER A 69 -0.87 0.88 11.34
C SER A 69 -0.08 0.04 12.36
N GLY A 70 0.84 -0.78 11.87
CA GLY A 70 1.62 -1.67 12.72
C GLY A 70 2.71 -2.47 12.01
N TYR A 71 3.17 -3.51 12.69
CA TYR A 71 4.29 -4.36 12.30
C TYR A 71 3.85 -5.81 12.20
N ALA A 72 4.19 -6.49 11.10
CA ALA A 72 3.85 -7.89 10.90
C ALA A 72 5.04 -8.71 10.36
N GLY A 73 5.10 -10.00 10.72
CA GLY A 73 6.09 -10.96 10.20
C GLY A 73 7.22 -11.32 11.17
N GLY A 74 7.65 -10.37 12.01
CA GLY A 74 8.70 -10.55 13.03
C GLY A 74 8.18 -10.96 14.41
N ASP A 75 9.07 -10.93 15.41
CA ASP A 75 8.78 -11.26 16.82
C ASP A 75 8.13 -10.08 17.56
N ARG A 76 7.23 -10.37 18.51
CA ARG A 76 6.55 -9.34 19.33
C ARG A 76 7.52 -8.39 20.02
N ARG A 77 8.65 -8.90 20.53
CA ARG A 77 9.62 -8.13 21.33
C ARG A 77 10.34 -7.05 20.52
N THR A 78 10.32 -7.15 19.20
CA THR A 78 10.99 -6.22 18.29
C THR A 78 10.01 -5.36 17.51
N ALA A 79 8.72 -5.41 17.84
CA ALA A 79 7.66 -4.63 17.19
C ALA A 79 7.53 -3.21 17.79
N SER A 80 8.56 -2.37 17.57
CA SER A 80 8.54 -0.94 17.89
C SER A 80 9.25 -0.15 16.80
N TYR A 81 8.82 1.07 16.54
CA TYR A 81 9.32 1.88 15.43
C TYR A 81 10.84 2.04 15.47
N ALA A 82 11.38 2.33 16.65
CA ALA A 82 12.81 2.57 16.89
C ALA A 82 13.70 1.38 16.46
N ILE A 83 13.16 0.15 16.50
CA ILE A 83 13.92 -1.05 16.14
C ILE A 83 13.53 -1.52 14.72
N VAL A 84 12.25 -1.45 14.35
CA VAL A 84 11.77 -1.87 13.01
C VAL A 84 12.41 -1.04 11.90
N GLY A 85 12.65 0.26 12.13
CA GLY A 85 13.32 1.13 11.17
C GLY A 85 14.73 0.68 10.77
N SER A 86 15.38 -0.19 11.57
CA SER A 86 16.68 -0.80 11.21
C SER A 86 16.59 -1.83 10.08
N GLY A 87 15.40 -2.37 9.78
CA GLY A 87 15.19 -3.46 8.83
C GLY A 87 15.65 -4.85 9.32
N MET A 88 16.14 -4.97 10.56
CA MET A 88 16.73 -6.23 11.07
C MET A 88 15.74 -7.13 11.83
N THR A 89 14.50 -6.69 12.02
CA THR A 89 13.53 -7.38 12.90
C THR A 89 12.68 -8.42 12.19
N GLY A 90 12.73 -8.46 10.85
CA GLY A 90 11.84 -9.27 10.01
C GLY A 90 10.42 -8.73 9.89
N HIS A 91 10.09 -7.63 10.57
CA HIS A 91 8.79 -6.96 10.40
C HIS A 91 8.68 -6.27 9.05
N ALA A 92 7.47 -6.23 8.51
CA ALA A 92 7.03 -5.23 7.55
C ALA A 92 6.19 -4.19 8.29
N GLU A 93 6.27 -2.93 7.88
CA GLU A 93 5.19 -1.97 8.10
C GLU A 93 3.95 -2.48 7.38
N ALA A 94 2.87 -2.60 8.14
CA ALA A 94 1.65 -3.25 7.73
C ALA A 94 0.43 -2.51 8.29
N ILE A 95 -0.73 -2.80 7.71
CA ILE A 95 -2.03 -2.38 8.23
C ILE A 95 -2.87 -3.60 8.64
N GLU A 96 -3.60 -3.49 9.74
CA GLU A 96 -4.71 -4.36 10.09
C GLU A 96 -6.02 -3.69 9.68
N VAL A 97 -6.73 -4.29 8.73
CA VAL A 97 -8.00 -3.78 8.20
C VAL A 97 -9.14 -4.64 8.73
N ARG A 98 -10.02 -4.07 9.54
CA ARG A 98 -11.26 -4.71 9.98
C ARG A 98 -12.41 -4.27 9.08
N TYR A 99 -13.15 -5.21 8.50
CA TYR A 99 -14.16 -4.92 7.49
C TYR A 99 -15.43 -5.78 7.65
N ASP A 100 -16.53 -5.21 7.18
CA ASP A 100 -17.84 -5.86 7.08
C ASP A 100 -17.92 -6.66 5.76
N PRO A 101 -17.94 -8.01 5.82
CA PRO A 101 -17.99 -8.85 4.63
C PRO A 101 -19.31 -8.74 3.85
N ALA A 102 -20.35 -8.10 4.40
CA ALA A 102 -21.58 -7.80 3.67
C ALA A 102 -21.41 -6.62 2.71
N ARG A 103 -20.40 -5.77 2.94
CA ARG A 103 -20.22 -4.48 2.24
C ARG A 103 -19.00 -4.46 1.34
N VAL A 104 -17.92 -5.15 1.73
CA VAL A 104 -16.69 -5.26 0.94
C VAL A 104 -16.10 -6.66 1.08
N SER A 105 -15.66 -7.23 -0.04
CA SER A 105 -15.06 -8.57 -0.09
C SER A 105 -13.55 -8.50 0.09
N TYR A 106 -12.94 -9.62 0.50
CA TYR A 106 -11.48 -9.72 0.60
C TYR A 106 -10.80 -9.49 -0.77
N GLY A 107 -11.36 -10.02 -1.86
CA GLY A 107 -10.86 -9.78 -3.20
C GLY A 107 -10.95 -8.31 -3.63
N THR A 108 -11.98 -7.58 -3.19
CA THR A 108 -12.06 -6.13 -3.43
C THR A 108 -10.94 -5.38 -2.71
N LEU A 109 -10.63 -5.76 -1.47
CA LEU A 109 -9.49 -5.19 -0.73
C LEU A 109 -8.16 -5.48 -1.43
N LEU A 110 -7.95 -6.72 -1.92
CA LEU A 110 -6.79 -7.07 -2.72
C LEU A 110 -6.71 -6.26 -4.02
N ARG A 111 -7.84 -6.06 -4.70
CA ARG A 111 -7.90 -5.25 -5.93
C ARG A 111 -7.44 -3.83 -5.68
N ILE A 112 -7.86 -3.22 -4.57
CA ILE A 112 -7.43 -1.87 -4.19
C ILE A 112 -5.94 -1.86 -3.87
N LEU A 113 -5.47 -2.82 -3.07
CA LEU A 113 -4.05 -2.99 -2.73
C LEU A 113 -3.17 -2.94 -3.99
N PHE A 114 -3.48 -3.79 -4.97
CA PHE A 114 -2.71 -3.93 -6.22
C PHE A 114 -3.05 -2.88 -7.31
N SER A 115 -3.92 -1.92 -7.04
CA SER A 115 -4.28 -0.86 -8.00
C SER A 115 -3.70 0.50 -7.62
N VAL A 116 -3.83 0.87 -6.35
CA VAL A 116 -3.58 2.25 -5.90
C VAL A 116 -2.77 2.36 -4.61
N ALA A 117 -2.71 1.30 -3.79
CA ALA A 117 -2.05 1.39 -2.49
C ALA A 117 -0.53 1.27 -2.61
N HIS A 118 -0.06 0.42 -3.54
CA HIS A 118 1.37 0.27 -3.78
C HIS A 118 1.76 -0.37 -5.13
N ASP A 119 3.06 -0.34 -5.46
CA ASP A 119 3.75 -0.99 -6.56
C ASP A 119 4.30 -2.35 -6.07
N PRO A 120 3.66 -3.45 -6.46
CA PRO A 120 3.99 -4.79 -5.98
C PRO A 120 5.21 -5.40 -6.69
N THR A 121 5.90 -4.63 -7.55
CA THR A 121 7.07 -5.07 -8.31
C THR A 121 8.39 -4.62 -7.69
N GLN A 122 8.33 -3.72 -6.72
CA GLN A 122 9.50 -3.22 -5.99
C GLN A 122 9.86 -4.17 -4.84
N LEU A 123 11.02 -4.82 -4.96
CA LEU A 123 11.51 -5.74 -3.93
C LEU A 123 12.12 -4.96 -2.76
N ASN A 124 11.60 -5.18 -1.55
CA ASN A 124 12.07 -4.54 -0.31
C ASN A 124 12.20 -3.01 -0.42
N ARG A 125 11.23 -2.38 -1.08
CA ARG A 125 11.19 -0.95 -1.34
C ARG A 125 9.77 -0.54 -1.67
N GLN A 126 9.42 0.69 -1.32
CA GLN A 126 8.34 1.40 -1.97
C GLN A 126 8.66 2.88 -2.17
N GLY A 127 8.61 3.37 -3.42
CA GLY A 127 8.90 4.78 -3.70
C GLY A 127 10.25 5.20 -3.10
N PRO A 128 10.35 6.27 -2.30
CA PRO A 128 11.61 6.68 -1.68
C PRO A 128 12.10 5.73 -0.58
N ASP A 129 11.24 4.85 -0.04
CA ASP A 129 11.52 4.05 1.15
C ASP A 129 12.14 2.70 0.79
N SER A 130 13.35 2.43 1.30
CA SER A 130 14.10 1.21 1.00
C SER A 130 14.39 0.41 2.26
N GLY A 131 14.13 -0.89 2.22
CA GLY A 131 14.29 -1.80 3.35
C GLY A 131 13.26 -2.92 3.36
N THR A 132 13.58 -4.03 4.01
CA THR A 132 12.69 -5.20 4.16
C THR A 132 11.40 -4.86 4.91
N GLN A 133 11.43 -3.81 5.74
CA GLN A 133 10.26 -3.27 6.42
C GLN A 133 9.24 -2.63 5.48
N TYR A 134 9.64 -2.25 4.26
CA TYR A 134 8.75 -1.65 3.26
C TYR A 134 8.34 -2.65 2.17
N ARG A 135 8.60 -3.96 2.36
CA ARG A 135 8.29 -4.98 1.37
C ARG A 135 6.79 -5.11 1.13
N SER A 136 6.42 -5.47 -0.09
CA SER A 136 5.08 -5.95 -0.41
C SER A 136 4.84 -7.34 0.19
N ALA A 137 3.88 -7.46 1.09
CA ALA A 137 3.48 -8.73 1.70
C ALA A 137 1.99 -8.77 2.03
N ILE A 138 1.41 -9.96 1.99
CA ILE A 138 0.07 -10.25 2.50
C ILE A 138 0.24 -11.26 3.63
N PHE A 139 -0.43 -11.04 4.75
CA PHE A 139 -0.43 -11.94 5.89
C PHE A 139 -1.85 -12.53 6.05
N PRO A 140 -2.16 -13.65 5.37
CA PRO A 140 -3.51 -14.20 5.39
C PRO A 140 -3.92 -14.64 6.79
N GLN A 141 -5.14 -14.25 7.20
CA GLN A 141 -5.72 -14.61 8.49
C GLN A 141 -6.43 -15.97 8.45
N THR A 142 -6.76 -16.46 7.25
CA THR A 142 -7.41 -17.77 7.05
C THR A 142 -6.83 -18.50 5.83
N PRO A 143 -7.00 -19.83 5.74
CA PRO A 143 -6.65 -20.59 4.54
C PRO A 143 -7.37 -20.08 3.28
N GLU A 144 -8.60 -19.59 3.41
CA GLU A 144 -9.35 -19.01 2.29
C GLU A 144 -8.70 -17.71 1.80
N GLN A 145 -8.30 -16.81 2.70
CA GLN A 145 -7.57 -15.60 2.32
C GLN A 145 -6.24 -15.94 1.62
N ALA A 146 -5.53 -16.97 2.08
CA ALA A 146 -4.28 -17.41 1.44
C ALA A 146 -4.53 -17.91 0.01
N ARG A 147 -5.60 -18.70 -0.18
CA ARG A 147 -6.01 -19.19 -1.50
C ARG A 147 -6.40 -18.04 -2.44
N LEU A 148 -7.22 -17.10 -1.96
CA LEU A 148 -7.69 -15.95 -2.75
C LEU A 148 -6.54 -15.01 -3.12
N ALA A 149 -5.65 -14.70 -2.18
CA ALA A 149 -4.47 -13.86 -2.45
C ALA A 149 -3.55 -14.52 -3.49
N LYS A 150 -3.28 -15.83 -3.37
CA LYS A 150 -2.49 -16.59 -4.34
C LYS A 150 -3.13 -16.57 -5.73
N ALA A 151 -4.44 -16.84 -5.80
CA ALA A 151 -5.17 -16.84 -7.06
C ALA A 151 -5.14 -15.46 -7.72
N TYR A 152 -5.29 -14.39 -6.94
CA TYR A 152 -5.29 -13.04 -7.47
C TYR A 152 -3.90 -12.59 -7.96
N VAL A 153 -2.82 -12.87 -7.21
CA VAL A 153 -1.45 -12.62 -7.68
C VAL A 153 -1.17 -13.36 -8.99
N ALA A 154 -1.62 -14.61 -9.11
CA ALA A 154 -1.50 -15.37 -10.36
C ALA A 154 -2.29 -14.71 -11.51
N GLN A 155 -3.53 -14.30 -11.26
CA GLN A 155 -4.36 -13.59 -12.23
C GLN A 155 -3.68 -12.30 -12.74
N LEU A 156 -3.15 -11.47 -11.83
CA LEU A 156 -2.47 -10.22 -12.19
C LEU A 156 -1.19 -10.47 -12.99
N THR A 157 -0.47 -11.55 -12.67
CA THR A 157 0.73 -11.98 -13.40
C THR A 157 0.37 -12.40 -14.82
N THR A 158 -0.65 -13.23 -14.99
CA THR A 158 -1.15 -13.65 -16.32
C THR A 158 -1.66 -12.47 -17.14
N ALA A 159 -2.39 -11.55 -16.49
CA ALA A 159 -2.92 -10.35 -17.14
C ALA A 159 -1.85 -9.29 -17.44
N LYS A 160 -0.60 -9.47 -16.99
CA LYS A 160 0.50 -8.49 -17.10
C LYS A 160 0.06 -7.10 -16.62
N THR A 161 -0.71 -7.05 -15.52
CA THR A 161 -1.26 -5.81 -14.98
C THR A 161 -0.16 -4.82 -14.59
N TRP A 162 0.98 -5.34 -14.16
CA TRP A 162 2.18 -4.58 -13.82
C TRP A 162 3.30 -4.85 -14.85
N PRO A 163 4.15 -3.84 -15.14
CA PRO A 163 5.25 -3.98 -16.09
C PRO A 163 6.36 -4.92 -15.58
N GLY A 164 6.52 -5.01 -14.25
CA GLY A 164 7.48 -5.87 -13.59
C GLY A 164 6.86 -7.12 -13.00
N LYS A 165 7.71 -8.08 -12.61
CA LYS A 165 7.28 -9.27 -11.86
C LYS A 165 6.72 -8.83 -10.50
N ILE A 166 5.53 -9.32 -10.16
CA ILE A 166 4.99 -9.15 -8.81
C ILE A 166 5.85 -9.94 -7.82
N VAL A 167 6.42 -9.24 -6.83
CA VAL A 167 7.30 -9.81 -5.78
C VAL A 167 6.61 -9.94 -4.42
N THR A 168 5.28 -9.73 -4.38
CA THR A 168 4.49 -9.79 -3.16
C THR A 168 4.54 -11.18 -2.52
N THR A 169 4.96 -11.25 -1.25
CA THR A 169 4.98 -12.50 -0.49
C THR A 169 3.63 -12.81 0.15
N LEU A 170 3.33 -14.10 0.35
CA LEU A 170 2.20 -14.57 1.15
C LEU A 170 2.74 -15.24 2.40
N GLU A 171 2.50 -14.65 3.57
CA GLU A 171 3.14 -15.03 4.83
C GLU A 171 2.08 -15.47 5.88
N PRO A 172 1.48 -16.67 5.73
CA PRO A 172 0.48 -17.17 6.68
C PRO A 172 1.08 -17.47 8.06
N GLY A 173 0.26 -17.38 9.11
CA GLY A 173 0.66 -17.72 10.48
C GLY A 173 1.53 -16.67 11.19
N LYS A 174 1.74 -15.52 10.56
CA LYS A 174 2.45 -14.38 11.15
C LYS A 174 1.48 -13.47 11.91
N SER A 175 1.94 -12.96 13.05
CA SER A 175 1.17 -12.02 13.89
C SER A 175 1.33 -10.58 13.43
N PHE A 176 0.33 -9.77 13.74
CA PHE A 176 0.34 -8.30 13.63
C PHE A 176 0.46 -7.68 15.03
N TYR A 177 1.23 -6.61 15.13
CA TYR A 177 1.42 -5.83 16.34
C TYR A 177 1.20 -4.35 15.99
N ALA A 178 0.25 -3.68 16.63
CA ALA A 178 0.02 -2.28 16.33
C ALA A 178 1.22 -1.41 16.69
N ALA A 179 1.46 -0.43 15.84
CA ALA A 179 2.45 0.62 16.08
C ALA A 179 1.97 1.56 17.18
N GLU A 180 2.89 2.40 17.62
CA GLU A 180 2.67 3.47 18.57
C GLU A 180 1.54 4.40 18.11
N THR A 181 0.84 5.02 19.07
CA THR A 181 -0.36 5.82 18.77
C THR A 181 -0.10 7.03 17.89
N TYR A 182 1.13 7.57 17.91
CA TYR A 182 1.52 8.69 17.07
C TYR A 182 1.66 8.31 15.58
N HIS A 183 1.68 7.02 15.22
CA HIS A 183 1.65 6.57 13.83
C HIS A 183 0.24 6.40 13.27
N GLN A 184 -0.79 6.37 14.12
CA GLN A 184 -2.16 6.09 13.70
C GLN A 184 -2.79 7.36 13.10
N ASN A 185 -3.46 7.23 11.97
CA ASN A 185 -4.10 8.30 11.21
C ASN A 185 -3.11 9.41 10.78
N TYR A 186 -1.83 9.08 10.61
CA TYR A 186 -0.76 10.08 10.42
C TYR A 186 -0.99 10.94 9.16
N LEU A 187 -1.29 10.32 8.02
CA LEU A 187 -1.61 11.03 6.77
C LEU A 187 -2.71 12.08 7.00
N ARG A 188 -3.76 11.68 7.72
CA ARG A 188 -4.93 12.54 7.97
C ARG A 188 -4.59 13.72 8.89
N ALA A 189 -3.71 13.51 9.86
CA ALA A 189 -3.25 14.57 10.75
C ALA A 189 -2.20 15.49 10.09
N HIS A 190 -1.44 14.97 9.12
CA HIS A 190 -0.28 15.63 8.51
C HIS A 190 -0.33 15.70 6.97
N PRO A 191 -1.45 16.09 6.33
CA PRO A 191 -1.62 15.95 4.88
C PRO A 191 -0.69 16.84 4.04
N ASN A 192 -0.18 17.92 4.64
CA ASN A 192 0.69 18.89 3.96
C ASN A 192 2.19 18.64 4.23
N GLU A 193 2.54 17.63 5.02
CA GLU A 193 3.96 17.27 5.18
C GLU A 193 4.51 16.81 3.83
N PRO A 194 5.69 17.31 3.39
CA PRO A 194 6.17 17.06 2.04
C PRO A 194 6.22 15.59 1.65
N TYR A 195 6.64 14.72 2.58
CA TYR A 195 6.64 13.27 2.36
C TYR A 195 5.23 12.74 2.10
N ILE A 196 4.26 13.11 2.93
CA ILE A 196 2.86 12.68 2.83
C ILE A 196 2.22 13.20 1.54
N ALA A 197 2.40 14.49 1.25
CA ALA A 197 1.82 15.15 0.07
C ALA A 197 2.34 14.55 -1.25
N ILE A 198 3.62 14.13 -1.29
CA ILE A 198 4.25 13.56 -2.49
C ILE A 198 3.93 12.07 -2.64
N ASN A 199 3.98 11.30 -1.56
CA ASN A 199 3.97 9.83 -1.65
C ASN A 199 2.61 9.20 -1.31
N ASP A 200 1.84 9.79 -0.39
CA ASP A 200 0.68 9.12 0.21
C ASP A 200 -0.66 9.74 -0.20
N VAL A 201 -0.76 11.08 -0.25
CA VAL A 201 -1.97 11.77 -0.73
C VAL A 201 -2.41 11.30 -2.12
N PRO A 202 -1.51 11.14 -3.11
CA PRO A 202 -1.89 10.65 -4.43
C PRO A 202 -2.58 9.27 -4.39
N LYS A 203 -2.23 8.39 -3.44
CA LYS A 203 -2.84 7.06 -3.30
C LYS A 203 -4.32 7.16 -2.94
N VAL A 204 -4.66 8.06 -2.01
CA VAL A 204 -6.03 8.31 -1.57
C VAL A 204 -6.85 8.93 -2.71
N GLU A 205 -6.27 9.88 -3.44
CA GLU A 205 -6.89 10.45 -4.65
C GLU A 205 -7.09 9.39 -5.74
N GLY A 206 -6.10 8.50 -5.91
CA GLY A 206 -6.13 7.36 -6.80
C GLY A 206 -7.30 6.42 -6.49
N LEU A 207 -7.53 6.12 -5.21
CA LEU A 207 -8.70 5.36 -4.75
C LEU A 207 -9.99 6.06 -5.18
N LYS A 208 -10.14 7.36 -4.86
CA LYS A 208 -11.35 8.13 -5.17
C LYS A 208 -11.63 8.17 -6.67
N ALA A 209 -10.59 8.33 -7.49
CA ALA A 209 -10.72 8.42 -8.94
C ALA A 209 -11.04 7.07 -9.60
N ARG A 210 -10.43 5.96 -9.14
CA ARG A 210 -10.54 4.65 -9.79
C ARG A 210 -11.64 3.76 -9.20
N PHE A 211 -12.03 4.01 -7.96
CA PHE A 211 -13.04 3.25 -7.23
C PHE A 211 -14.09 4.16 -6.56
N PRO A 212 -14.70 5.11 -7.27
CA PRO A 212 -15.66 6.05 -6.68
C PRO A 212 -16.85 5.35 -6.01
N GLN A 213 -17.25 4.18 -6.49
CA GLN A 213 -18.31 3.37 -5.89
C GLN A 213 -17.95 2.85 -4.48
N LEU A 214 -16.66 2.64 -4.20
CA LEU A 214 -16.13 2.16 -2.92
C LEU A 214 -15.69 3.30 -1.99
N TRP A 215 -15.65 4.54 -2.46
CA TRP A 215 -15.16 5.69 -1.69
C TRP A 215 -16.08 6.08 -0.52
N SER A 216 -15.52 6.28 0.67
CA SER A 216 -16.21 6.79 1.85
C SER A 216 -15.71 8.19 2.24
N ASP A 217 -16.63 9.16 2.29
CA ASP A 217 -16.33 10.51 2.78
C ASP A 217 -16.02 10.53 4.29
N LYS A 218 -16.48 9.51 5.02
CA LYS A 218 -16.14 9.28 6.43
C LYS A 218 -15.04 8.23 6.52
N PRO A 219 -13.85 8.55 7.03
CA PRO A 219 -12.80 7.56 7.21
C PRO A 219 -13.21 6.57 8.31
N ALA A 220 -12.76 5.33 8.20
CA ALA A 220 -12.73 4.39 9.31
C ALA A 220 -11.81 4.92 10.42
N VAL A 221 -12.05 4.48 11.65
CA VAL A 221 -11.31 4.89 12.87
C VAL A 221 -10.69 3.69 13.55
#